data_AF-A0AAI9WZR1-F1
#
_entry.id   AF-A0AAI9WZR1-F1
#
_cell.length_a   1.000
_cell.length_b   1.000
_cell.length_c   1.000
_cell.angle_alpha   90.00
_cell.angle_beta   90.00
_cell.angle_gamma   90.00
#
_symmetry.space_group_name_H-M   'P 1'
#
loop_
_entity.id
_entity.type
_entity.pdbx_description
1 polymer ?
#
loop_
_entity_poly.entity_id
_entity_poly.type
_entity_poly.pdbx_seq_one_letter_code
_entity_poly.pdbx_strand_id
1 'polypeptide(L)'
;MQRYRLLQLVKSSAHHLNINTSDIKILNEPKPQPVPESQQKPSQLAFHLKKINSYLADVRIFNRLTDSIKYMPWLIDEYHAWKNPGSSKVPKLNSFINFIQALNCIVLELFENVGWLTDHDWIGTGDNPYWCTETYIWCCWVWGAYLVIEIAELLRRTPISKWKNSRWQITLFKNAIQLPLVLHWSLRNGCLTPFWVGVCGCGASWWNFRDMWKSIDLS
;
A
#
# COMPACT_ATOMS: atom_id res chain seq x y z
N MET A 1 27.30 -10.55 8.03
CA MET A 1 27.70 -9.53 9.05
C MET A 1 28.33 -10.15 10.31
N GLN A 2 27.67 -11.09 11.01
CA GLN A 2 28.22 -11.70 12.24
C GLN A 2 29.55 -12.46 12.00
N ARG A 3 29.65 -13.27 10.94
CA ARG A 3 30.89 -13.98 10.56
C ARG A 3 32.07 -13.04 10.29
N TYR A 4 31.85 -11.91 9.64
CA TYR A 4 32.88 -10.90 9.40
C TYR A 4 33.39 -10.28 10.72
N ARG A 5 32.50 -9.99 11.67
CA ARG A 5 32.90 -9.49 13.00
C ARG A 5 33.74 -10.50 13.77
N LEU A 6 33.41 -11.78 13.70
CA LEU A 6 34.20 -12.86 14.30
C LEU A 6 35.59 -12.97 13.65
N LEU A 7 35.67 -12.90 12.32
CA LEU A 7 36.94 -12.94 11.61
C LEU A 7 37.83 -11.72 11.93
N GLN A 8 37.24 -10.54 12.12
CA GLN A 8 37.96 -9.34 12.58
C GLN A 8 38.48 -9.48 14.02
N LEU A 9 37.69 -10.09 14.92
CA LEU A 9 38.12 -10.37 16.29
C LEU A 9 39.27 -11.39 16.32
N VAL A 10 39.19 -12.44 15.51
CA VAL A 10 40.28 -13.44 15.36
C VAL A 10 41.52 -12.80 14.78
N LYS A 11 41.40 -11.95 13.75
CA LYS A 11 42.53 -11.20 13.17
C LYS A 11 43.18 -10.27 14.19
N SER A 12 42.38 -9.54 14.97
CA SER A 12 42.86 -8.66 16.03
C SER A 12 43.60 -9.43 17.13
N SER A 13 43.06 -10.60 17.52
CA SER A 13 43.68 -11.47 18.52
C SER A 13 44.99 -12.10 18.02
N ALA A 14 45.04 -12.53 16.76
CA ALA A 14 46.24 -13.06 16.12
C ALA A 14 47.35 -12.01 16.00
N HIS A 15 46.99 -10.76 15.70
CA HIS A 15 47.93 -9.63 15.72
C HIS A 15 48.49 -9.37 17.12
N HIS A 16 47.67 -9.49 18.17
CA HIS A 16 48.13 -9.35 19.56
C HIS A 16 49.11 -10.46 19.98
N LEU A 17 49.00 -11.65 19.37
CA LEU A 17 49.89 -12.79 19.57
C LEU A 17 51.08 -12.83 18.59
N ASN A 18 51.29 -11.76 17.80
CA ASN A 18 52.36 -11.63 16.82
C ASN A 18 52.36 -12.72 15.73
N ILE A 19 51.19 -13.27 15.42
CA ILE A 19 51.00 -14.31 14.40
C ILE A 19 50.81 -13.65 13.03
N ASN A 20 51.65 -13.99 12.07
CA ASN A 20 51.51 -13.49 10.70
C ASN A 20 50.25 -14.09 10.04
N THR A 21 49.32 -13.20 9.67
CA THR A 21 48.02 -13.54 9.07
C THR A 21 47.90 -13.05 7.62
N SER A 22 49.00 -12.59 7.00
CA SER A 22 49.03 -12.11 5.60
C SER A 22 48.54 -13.17 4.61
N ASP A 23 48.89 -14.43 4.84
CA ASP A 23 48.65 -15.52 3.90
C ASP A 23 47.28 -16.18 4.09
N ILE A 24 46.57 -15.82 5.17
CA ILE A 24 45.26 -16.37 5.50
C ILE A 24 44.17 -15.60 4.77
N LYS A 25 43.84 -16.08 3.56
CA LYS A 25 42.81 -15.52 2.66
C LYS A 25 41.48 -15.21 3.37
N ILE A 26 41.04 -16.08 4.28
CA ILE A 26 39.75 -15.98 5.00
C ILE A 26 39.72 -14.80 5.99
N LEU A 27 40.86 -14.46 6.62
CA LEU A 27 40.97 -13.32 7.55
C LEU A 27 41.13 -11.98 6.82
N ASN A 28 41.52 -12.03 5.55
CA ASN A 28 41.74 -10.86 4.69
C ASN A 28 40.59 -10.64 3.70
N GLU A 29 39.44 -11.29 3.92
CA GLU A 29 38.25 -11.03 3.12
C GLU A 29 37.80 -9.57 3.25
N PRO A 30 37.59 -8.85 2.13
CA PRO A 30 37.08 -7.50 2.16
C PRO A 30 35.70 -7.47 2.82
N LYS A 31 35.37 -6.35 3.47
CA LYS A 31 34.06 -6.14 4.09
C LYS A 31 32.97 -6.45 3.05
N PRO A 32 32.01 -7.35 3.35
CA PRO A 32 30.93 -7.65 2.43
C PRO A 32 30.23 -6.35 2.06
N GLN A 33 30.31 -5.96 0.80
CA GLN A 33 29.50 -4.86 0.29
C GLN A 33 28.04 -5.33 0.28
N PRO A 34 27.08 -4.52 0.74
CA PRO A 34 25.68 -4.89 0.64
C PRO A 34 25.34 -5.05 -0.83
N VAL A 35 25.06 -6.29 -1.24
CA VAL A 35 24.56 -6.61 -2.57
C VAL A 35 23.24 -5.87 -2.75
N PRO A 36 23.02 -5.16 -3.87
CA PRO A 36 21.74 -4.53 -4.18
C PRO A 36 20.60 -5.52 -3.96
N GLU A 37 19.50 -5.07 -3.33
CA GLU A 37 18.37 -5.93 -2.96
C GLU A 37 17.79 -6.70 -4.16
N SER A 38 17.92 -6.15 -5.38
CA SER A 38 17.54 -6.76 -6.65
C SER A 38 18.33 -8.03 -7.02
N GLN A 39 19.51 -8.25 -6.44
CA GLN A 39 20.39 -9.40 -6.71
C GLN A 39 20.40 -10.43 -5.56
N GLN A 40 19.69 -10.16 -4.47
CA GLN A 40 19.61 -11.09 -3.34
C GLN A 40 18.58 -12.19 -3.64
N LYS A 41 19.00 -13.46 -3.49
CA LYS A 41 18.08 -14.58 -3.61
C LYS A 41 17.09 -14.52 -2.44
N PRO A 42 15.76 -14.39 -2.69
CA PRO A 42 14.78 -14.32 -1.63
C PRO A 42 14.80 -15.61 -0.80
N SER A 43 14.51 -15.49 0.49
CA SER A 43 14.34 -16.67 1.35
C SER A 43 13.16 -17.50 0.85
N GLN A 44 13.18 -18.81 1.13
CA GLN A 44 12.07 -19.71 0.76
C GLN A 44 10.74 -19.24 1.35
N LEU A 45 10.77 -18.71 2.58
CA LEU A 45 9.59 -18.14 3.23
C LEU A 45 9.07 -16.91 2.47
N ALA A 46 9.95 -15.98 2.10
CA ALA A 46 9.56 -14.79 1.36
C ALA A 46 8.94 -15.15 0.00
N PHE A 47 9.47 -16.16 -0.67
CA PHE A 47 8.92 -16.67 -1.92
C PHE A 47 7.49 -17.23 -1.75
N HIS A 48 7.26 -18.06 -0.75
CA HIS A 48 5.93 -18.62 -0.49
C HIS A 48 4.92 -17.56 -0.03
N LEU A 49 5.32 -16.66 0.87
CA LEU A 49 4.46 -15.56 1.31
C LEU A 49 4.09 -14.62 0.16
N LYS A 50 5.03 -14.35 -0.76
CA LYS A 50 4.74 -13.57 -1.96
C LYS A 50 3.72 -14.26 -2.86
N LYS A 51 3.83 -15.57 -3.06
CA LYS A 51 2.83 -16.34 -3.84
C LYS A 51 1.44 -16.29 -3.21
N ILE A 52 1.35 -16.50 -1.89
CA ILE A 52 0.07 -16.41 -1.16
C ILE A 52 -0.51 -15.00 -1.29
N ASN A 53 0.31 -13.97 -1.08
CA ASN A 53 -0.13 -12.58 -1.19
C ASN A 53 -0.61 -12.24 -2.61
N SER A 54 0.08 -12.73 -3.65
CA SER A 54 -0.33 -12.54 -5.04
C SER A 54 -1.70 -13.13 -5.31
N TYR A 55 -1.94 -14.36 -4.85
CA TYR A 55 -3.23 -15.03 -5.01
C TYR A 55 -4.34 -14.37 -4.20
N LEU A 56 -4.05 -13.94 -2.97
CA LEU A 56 -5.01 -13.21 -2.15
C LEU A 56 -5.37 -11.85 -2.76
N ALA A 57 -4.40 -11.14 -3.33
CA ALA A 57 -4.63 -9.89 -4.02
C ALA A 57 -5.53 -10.09 -5.26
N ASP A 58 -5.29 -11.17 -6.00
CA ASP A 58 -6.11 -11.55 -7.15
C ASP A 58 -7.56 -11.84 -6.76
N VAL A 59 -7.78 -12.73 -5.78
CA VAL A 59 -9.12 -13.04 -5.24
C VAL A 59 -9.82 -11.78 -4.70
N ARG A 60 -9.07 -10.87 -4.06
CA ARG A 60 -9.62 -9.60 -3.56
C ARG A 60 -10.13 -8.73 -4.70
N ILE A 61 -9.37 -8.58 -5.78
CA ILE A 61 -9.77 -7.75 -6.92
C ILE A 61 -10.95 -8.41 -7.64
N PHE A 62 -10.90 -9.73 -7.84
CA PHE A 62 -12.03 -10.49 -8.39
C PHE A 62 -13.32 -10.28 -7.62
N ASN A 63 -13.29 -10.39 -6.28
CA ASN A 63 -14.47 -10.17 -5.44
C ASN A 63 -14.99 -8.72 -5.50
N ARG A 64 -14.17 -7.76 -5.92
CA ARG A 64 -14.52 -6.35 -6.08
C ARG A 64 -14.98 -5.98 -7.49
N LEU A 65 -15.03 -6.93 -8.44
CA LEU A 65 -15.50 -6.67 -9.81
C LEU A 65 -16.89 -6.01 -9.88
N THR A 66 -17.73 -6.24 -8.87
CA THR A 66 -19.07 -5.66 -8.77
C THR A 66 -19.19 -4.55 -7.72
N ASP A 67 -18.09 -4.15 -7.06
CA ASP A 67 -18.10 -3.12 -6.01
C ASP A 67 -18.46 -1.74 -6.55
N SER A 68 -18.30 -1.47 -7.85
CA SER A 68 -18.81 -0.25 -8.48
C SER A 68 -20.32 -0.07 -8.25
N ILE A 69 -21.08 -1.18 -8.25
CA ILE A 69 -22.53 -1.21 -8.00
C ILE A 69 -22.83 -0.80 -6.56
N LYS A 70 -21.99 -1.21 -5.60
CA LYS A 70 -22.15 -0.88 -4.18
C LYS A 70 -22.04 0.62 -3.90
N TYR A 71 -21.28 1.37 -4.71
CA TYR A 71 -21.14 2.82 -4.56
C TYR A 71 -22.27 3.62 -5.26
N MET A 72 -23.07 2.99 -6.12
CA MET A 72 -24.14 3.68 -6.85
C MET A 72 -25.20 4.32 -5.94
N PRO A 73 -25.71 3.67 -4.86
CA PRO A 73 -26.63 4.32 -3.94
C PRO A 73 -26.02 5.56 -3.28
N TRP A 74 -24.75 5.48 -2.85
CA TRP A 74 -24.06 6.61 -2.24
C TRP A 74 -23.92 7.79 -3.20
N LEU A 75 -23.58 7.52 -4.48
CA LEU A 75 -23.51 8.55 -5.52
C LEU A 75 -24.87 9.24 -5.73
N ILE A 76 -25.95 8.45 -5.83
CA ILE A 76 -27.31 8.94 -6.08
C ILE A 76 -27.79 9.81 -4.91
N ASP A 77 -27.59 9.34 -3.68
CA ASP A 77 -28.00 10.07 -2.47
C ASP A 77 -27.30 11.43 -2.36
N GLU A 78 -25.99 11.47 -2.58
CA GLU A 78 -25.21 12.72 -2.52
C GLU A 78 -25.52 13.66 -3.69
N TYR A 79 -25.82 13.12 -4.88
CA TYR A 79 -26.30 13.91 -6.02
C TYR A 79 -27.63 14.60 -5.70
N HIS A 80 -28.59 13.88 -5.11
CA HIS A 80 -29.86 14.45 -4.70
C HIS A 80 -29.69 15.49 -3.58
N ALA A 81 -28.83 15.22 -2.58
CA ALA A 81 -28.52 16.16 -1.51
C ALA A 81 -27.87 17.46 -2.04
N TRP A 82 -27.02 17.36 -3.06
CA TRP A 82 -26.39 18.51 -3.70
C TRP A 82 -27.36 19.36 -4.53
N LYS A 83 -28.25 18.72 -5.31
CA LYS A 83 -29.23 19.41 -6.16
C LYS A 83 -30.40 19.99 -5.38
N ASN A 84 -30.84 19.32 -4.32
CA ASN A 84 -31.99 19.71 -3.50
C ASN A 84 -31.57 19.95 -2.04
N PRO A 85 -30.82 21.03 -1.75
CA PRO A 85 -30.28 21.30 -0.42
C PRO A 85 -31.36 21.57 0.64
N GLY A 86 -32.59 21.91 0.25
CA GLY A 86 -33.71 22.13 1.18
C GLY A 86 -34.17 20.86 1.93
N SER A 87 -33.82 19.67 1.43
CA SER A 87 -34.17 18.39 2.04
C SER A 87 -33.05 17.76 2.87
N SER A 88 -31.84 18.32 2.84
CA SER A 88 -30.65 17.75 3.49
C SER A 88 -30.17 18.60 4.66
N LYS A 89 -29.79 17.95 5.76
CA LYS A 89 -29.18 18.62 6.93
C LYS A 89 -27.70 18.95 6.71
N VAL A 90 -27.13 18.55 5.58
CA VAL A 90 -25.70 18.65 5.27
C VAL A 90 -25.44 19.93 4.44
N PRO A 91 -24.40 20.71 4.75
CA PRO A 91 -24.02 21.87 3.93
C PRO A 91 -23.75 21.49 2.48
N LYS A 92 -24.22 22.31 1.52
CA LYS A 92 -24.10 22.05 0.07
C LYS A 92 -22.68 21.68 -0.39
N LEU A 93 -21.67 22.32 0.18
CA LEU A 93 -20.26 22.06 -0.14
C LEU A 93 -19.81 20.66 0.32
N ASN A 94 -20.30 20.17 1.47
CA ASN A 94 -19.97 18.83 1.94
C ASN A 94 -20.65 17.77 1.06
N SER A 95 -21.92 17.97 0.68
CA SER A 95 -22.60 17.05 -0.24
C SER A 95 -21.94 17.02 -1.63
N PHE A 96 -21.43 18.16 -2.11
CA PHE A 96 -20.66 18.19 -3.35
C PHE A 96 -19.34 17.41 -3.24
N ILE A 97 -18.59 17.57 -2.14
CA ILE A 97 -17.35 16.82 -1.92
C ILE A 97 -17.64 15.32 -1.83
N ASN A 98 -18.65 14.92 -1.04
CA ASN A 98 -19.05 13.53 -0.90
C ASN A 98 -19.49 12.93 -2.25
N PHE A 99 -20.22 13.69 -3.09
CA PHE A 99 -20.60 13.28 -4.44
C PHE A 99 -19.36 13.00 -5.32
N ILE A 100 -18.37 13.90 -5.29
CA ILE A 100 -17.11 13.71 -6.02
C ILE A 100 -16.32 12.50 -5.49
N GLN A 101 -16.30 12.28 -4.18
CA GLN A 101 -15.67 11.09 -3.59
C GLN A 101 -16.36 9.80 -4.02
N ALA A 102 -17.70 9.76 -4.03
CA ALA A 102 -18.47 8.61 -4.51
C ALA A 102 -18.21 8.32 -5.99
N LEU A 103 -18.17 9.37 -6.82
CA LEU A 103 -17.84 9.24 -8.24
C LEU A 103 -16.41 8.73 -8.43
N ASN A 104 -15.45 9.24 -7.63
CA ASN A 104 -14.07 8.78 -7.66
C ASN A 104 -13.98 7.28 -7.34
N CYS A 105 -14.68 6.79 -6.31
CA CYS A 105 -14.71 5.36 -5.99
C CYS A 105 -15.23 4.52 -7.17
N ILE A 106 -16.29 4.94 -7.84
CA ILE A 106 -16.82 4.21 -9.01
C ILE A 106 -15.78 4.15 -10.13
N VAL A 107 -15.15 5.28 -10.44
CA VAL A 107 -14.11 5.36 -11.49
C VAL A 107 -12.91 4.48 -11.12
N LEU A 108 -12.51 4.48 -9.85
CA LEU A 108 -11.43 3.64 -9.32
C LEU A 108 -11.72 2.15 -9.54
N GLU A 109 -12.88 1.66 -9.09
CA GLU A 109 -13.27 0.26 -9.27
C GLU A 109 -13.34 -0.11 -10.76
N LEU A 110 -13.85 0.77 -11.62
CA LEU A 110 -13.89 0.51 -13.06
C LEU A 110 -12.49 0.33 -13.66
N PHE A 111 -11.52 1.18 -13.30
CA PHE A 111 -10.14 1.00 -13.75
C PHE A 111 -9.51 -0.28 -13.21
N GLU A 112 -9.72 -0.59 -11.92
CA GLU A 112 -9.22 -1.83 -11.31
C GLU A 112 -9.80 -3.08 -11.98
N ASN A 113 -11.09 -3.04 -12.34
CA ASN A 113 -11.79 -4.10 -13.04
C ASN A 113 -11.28 -4.31 -14.46
N VAL A 114 -11.08 -3.23 -15.22
CA VAL A 114 -10.51 -3.33 -16.56
C VAL A 114 -9.08 -3.86 -16.52
N GLY A 115 -8.29 -3.44 -15.53
CA GLY A 115 -6.94 -3.99 -15.29
C GLY A 115 -6.99 -5.49 -15.04
N TRP A 116 -7.88 -5.94 -14.17
CA TRP A 116 -8.03 -7.36 -13.87
C TRP A 116 -8.50 -8.18 -15.08
N LEU A 117 -9.47 -7.66 -15.85
CA LEU A 117 -9.99 -8.32 -17.06
C LEU A 117 -8.94 -8.43 -18.17
N THR A 118 -8.06 -7.42 -18.30
CA THR A 118 -6.96 -7.45 -19.27
C THR A 118 -5.81 -8.34 -18.80
N ASP A 119 -5.54 -8.44 -17.51
CA ASP A 119 -4.54 -9.35 -16.92
C ASP A 119 -4.91 -10.84 -17.13
N HIS A 120 -6.21 -11.15 -17.18
CA HIS A 120 -6.74 -12.51 -17.36
C HIS A 120 -7.10 -12.85 -18.82
N ASP A 121 -6.76 -11.98 -19.77
CA ASP A 121 -7.10 -12.14 -21.20
C ASP A 121 -8.60 -12.30 -21.49
N TRP A 122 -9.48 -11.73 -20.65
CA TRP A 122 -10.94 -11.77 -20.88
C TRP A 122 -11.39 -10.73 -21.91
N ILE A 123 -10.58 -9.71 -22.14
CA ILE A 123 -10.78 -8.70 -23.18
C ILE A 123 -9.62 -8.82 -24.17
N GLY A 124 -9.93 -8.95 -25.45
CA GLY A 124 -8.93 -8.91 -26.52
C GLY A 124 -8.56 -7.47 -26.86
N THR A 125 -7.66 -6.86 -26.11
CA THR A 125 -7.04 -5.59 -26.52
C THR A 125 -5.84 -5.86 -27.43
N GLY A 126 -5.33 -4.83 -28.11
CA GLY A 126 -4.15 -4.97 -28.99
C GLY A 126 -2.86 -5.33 -28.25
N ASP A 127 -2.76 -5.04 -26.94
CA ASP A 127 -1.61 -5.34 -26.08
C ASP A 127 -2.07 -5.43 -24.61
N ASN A 128 -2.57 -6.61 -24.22
CA ASN A 128 -3.13 -6.84 -22.87
C ASN A 128 -2.13 -6.49 -21.74
N PRO A 129 -0.84 -6.86 -21.78
CA PRO A 129 0.14 -6.46 -20.76
C PRO A 129 0.29 -4.95 -20.60
N TYR A 130 0.30 -4.21 -21.71
CA TYR A 130 0.36 -2.74 -21.67
C TYR A 130 -0.89 -2.15 -21.02
N TRP A 131 -2.08 -2.56 -21.47
CA TRP A 131 -3.35 -2.03 -20.96
C TRP A 131 -3.62 -2.41 -19.51
N CYS A 132 -3.23 -3.62 -19.08
CA CYS A 132 -3.24 -4.04 -17.68
C CYS A 132 -2.41 -3.07 -16.82
N THR A 133 -1.16 -2.83 -17.21
CA THR A 133 -0.27 -1.92 -16.45
C THR A 133 -0.82 -0.48 -16.42
N GLU A 134 -1.31 0.01 -17.56
CA GLU A 134 -1.81 1.37 -17.70
C GLU A 134 -3.04 1.61 -16.83
N THR A 135 -4.03 0.71 -16.90
CA THR A 135 -5.28 0.83 -16.13
C THR A 135 -5.04 0.75 -14.63
N TYR A 136 -4.10 -0.09 -14.16
CA TYR A 136 -3.71 -0.10 -12.76
C TYR A 136 -3.00 1.19 -12.31
N ILE A 137 -2.18 1.81 -13.17
CA ILE A 137 -1.55 3.11 -12.86
C ILE A 137 -2.61 4.21 -12.75
N TRP A 138 -3.56 4.27 -13.69
CA TRP A 138 -4.66 5.23 -13.63
C TRP A 138 -5.56 4.99 -12.42
N CYS A 139 -5.84 3.73 -12.08
CA CYS A 139 -6.51 3.38 -10.83
C CYS A 139 -5.78 3.96 -9.61
N CYS A 140 -4.44 3.84 -9.56
CA CYS A 140 -3.64 4.40 -8.48
C CYS A 140 -3.69 5.93 -8.41
N TRP A 141 -3.75 6.64 -9.55
CA TRP A 141 -3.92 8.09 -9.56
C TRP A 141 -5.30 8.52 -9.05
N VAL A 142 -6.35 7.81 -9.46
CA VAL A 142 -7.72 8.07 -9.00
C VAL A 142 -7.83 7.82 -7.49
N TRP A 143 -7.25 6.72 -7.01
CA TRP A 143 -7.10 6.41 -5.59
C TRP A 143 -6.33 7.48 -4.82
N GLY A 144 -5.23 7.97 -5.39
CA GLY A 144 -4.45 9.07 -4.83
C GLY A 144 -5.26 10.35 -4.67
N ALA A 145 -6.06 10.71 -5.67
CA ALA A 145 -6.95 11.88 -5.59
C ALA A 145 -7.99 11.73 -4.48
N TYR A 146 -8.63 10.56 -4.36
CA TYR A 146 -9.55 10.27 -3.25
C TYR A 146 -8.86 10.44 -1.90
N LEU A 147 -7.67 9.88 -1.74
CA LEU A 147 -6.92 9.91 -0.49
C LEU A 147 -6.53 11.35 -0.08
N VAL A 148 -6.13 12.18 -1.04
CA VAL A 148 -5.84 13.60 -0.80
C VAL A 148 -7.09 14.36 -0.39
N ILE A 149 -8.22 14.13 -1.05
CA ILE A 149 -9.51 14.74 -0.69
C ILE A 149 -9.91 14.32 0.73
N GLU A 150 -9.78 13.03 1.07
CA GLU A 150 -10.11 12.49 2.38
C GLU A 150 -9.25 13.11 3.49
N ILE A 151 -7.93 13.25 3.27
CA ILE A 151 -7.03 13.90 4.23
C ILE A 151 -7.38 15.38 4.38
N ALA A 152 -7.58 16.10 3.27
CA ALA A 152 -7.94 17.52 3.29
C ALA A 152 -9.28 17.74 4.02
N GLU A 153 -10.25 16.86 3.79
CA GLU A 153 -11.53 16.88 4.46
C GLU A 153 -11.42 16.58 5.96
N LEU A 154 -10.65 15.56 6.33
CA LEU A 154 -10.43 15.19 7.74
C LEU A 154 -9.80 16.34 8.53
N LEU A 155 -8.86 17.07 7.91
CA LEU A 155 -8.24 18.27 8.47
C LEU A 155 -9.23 19.44 8.56
N ARG A 156 -10.06 19.66 7.52
CA ARG A 156 -11.03 20.76 7.47
C ARG A 156 -12.20 20.57 8.44
N ARG A 157 -12.73 19.35 8.57
CA ARG A 157 -13.90 19.04 9.42
C ARG A 157 -13.56 18.98 10.91
N THR A 158 -12.29 18.72 11.25
CA THR A 158 -11.88 18.52 12.65
C THR A 158 -11.24 19.78 13.22
N PRO A 159 -11.84 20.44 14.23
CA PRO A 159 -11.22 21.59 14.87
C PRO A 159 -9.90 21.17 15.55
N ILE A 160 -8.92 22.07 15.55
CA ILE A 160 -7.55 21.83 16.05
C ILE A 160 -7.56 21.30 17.50
N SER A 161 -8.53 21.72 18.32
CA SER A 161 -8.70 21.24 19.70
C SER A 161 -8.93 19.73 19.82
N LYS A 162 -9.50 19.09 18.79
CA LYS A 162 -9.83 17.65 18.77
C LYS A 162 -8.74 16.78 18.15
N TRP A 163 -7.63 17.36 17.67
CA TRP A 163 -6.53 16.61 17.06
C TRP A 163 -5.78 15.69 18.04
N LYS A 164 -5.93 15.93 19.35
CA LYS A 164 -5.39 15.04 20.40
C LYS A 164 -6.20 13.74 20.56
N ASN A 165 -7.32 13.59 19.88
CA ASN A 165 -8.12 12.36 19.95
C ASN A 165 -7.40 11.22 19.23
N SER A 166 -7.13 10.11 19.93
CA SER A 166 -6.41 8.97 19.37
C SER A 166 -7.11 8.35 18.15
N ARG A 167 -8.45 8.35 18.10
CA ARG A 167 -9.20 7.82 16.95
C ARG A 167 -8.96 8.68 15.71
N TRP A 168 -8.97 10.00 15.86
CA TRP A 168 -8.68 10.92 14.76
C TRP A 168 -7.24 10.75 14.26
N GLN A 169 -6.28 10.63 15.18
CA GLN A 169 -4.87 10.41 14.84
C GLN A 169 -4.67 9.10 14.08
N ILE A 170 -5.36 8.04 14.50
CA ILE A 170 -5.33 6.74 13.81
C ILE A 170 -5.91 6.88 12.39
N THR A 171 -7.04 7.56 12.21
CA THR A 171 -7.64 7.78 10.88
C THR A 171 -6.70 8.58 9.98
N LEU A 172 -6.11 9.66 10.50
CA LEU A 172 -5.14 10.46 9.74
C LEU A 172 -3.91 9.62 9.37
N PHE A 173 -3.39 8.83 10.31
CA PHE A 173 -2.25 7.94 10.06
C PHE A 173 -2.57 6.90 8.98
N LYS A 174 -3.73 6.25 9.06
CA LYS A 174 -4.18 5.27 8.05
C LYS A 174 -4.22 5.87 6.65
N ASN A 175 -4.68 7.11 6.51
CA ASN A 175 -4.70 7.77 5.21
C ASN A 175 -3.28 8.21 4.78
N ALA A 176 -2.49 8.78 5.69
CA ALA A 176 -1.15 9.26 5.38
C ALA A 176 -0.18 8.13 4.99
N ILE A 177 -0.22 6.98 5.67
CA ILE A 177 0.67 5.84 5.41
C ILE A 177 0.40 5.17 4.05
N GLN A 178 -0.74 5.45 3.42
CA GLN A 178 -1.08 4.98 2.09
C GLN A 178 -0.50 5.88 0.98
N LEU A 179 -0.14 7.14 1.25
CA LEU A 179 0.40 8.05 0.23
C LEU A 179 1.69 7.53 -0.43
N PRO A 180 2.66 6.95 0.29
CA PRO A 180 3.83 6.34 -0.35
C PRO A 180 3.46 5.14 -1.24
N LEU A 181 2.42 4.38 -0.89
CA LEU A 181 1.94 3.25 -1.70
C LEU A 181 1.30 3.72 -3.00
N VAL A 182 0.45 4.75 -2.92
CA VAL A 182 -0.11 5.43 -4.10
C VAL A 182 1.02 5.84 -5.05
N LEU A 183 2.03 6.53 -4.53
CA LEU A 183 3.15 6.99 -5.34
C LEU A 183 3.93 5.81 -5.95
N HIS A 184 4.17 4.75 -5.17
CA HIS A 184 4.87 3.56 -5.65
C HIS A 184 4.12 2.87 -6.78
N TRP A 185 2.82 2.62 -6.66
CA TRP A 185 2.04 1.93 -7.69
C TRP A 185 1.62 2.85 -8.85
N SER A 186 1.74 4.16 -8.69
CA SER A 186 1.57 5.12 -9.78
C SER A 186 2.72 5.16 -10.79
N LEU A 187 3.86 4.56 -10.47
CA LEU A 187 5.06 4.56 -11.28
C LEU A 187 5.30 3.16 -11.85
N ARG A 188 5.57 3.05 -13.17
CA ARG A 188 5.84 1.75 -13.83
C ARG A 188 6.94 0.93 -13.15
N ASN A 189 7.99 1.60 -12.66
CA ASN A 189 9.13 0.95 -12.01
C ASN A 189 9.03 0.95 -10.47
N GLY A 190 8.04 1.65 -9.91
CA GLY A 190 7.91 1.88 -8.47
C GLY A 190 9.05 2.70 -7.84
N CYS A 191 8.78 3.31 -6.68
CA CYS A 191 9.81 4.04 -5.91
C CYS A 191 10.20 3.39 -4.57
N LEU A 192 9.40 2.46 -4.04
CA LEU A 192 9.63 1.77 -2.77
C LEU A 192 10.17 0.36 -2.97
N THR A 193 11.08 -0.06 -2.08
CA THR A 193 11.51 -1.46 -1.96
C THR A 193 10.36 -2.33 -1.43
N PRO A 194 10.33 -3.65 -1.71
CA PRO A 194 9.32 -4.57 -1.20
C PRO A 194 9.12 -4.51 0.32
N PHE A 195 10.20 -4.27 1.08
CA PHE A 195 10.14 -4.08 2.52
C PHE A 195 9.22 -2.91 2.92
N TRP A 196 9.45 -1.72 2.36
CA TRP A 196 8.65 -0.52 2.65
C TRP A 196 7.20 -0.63 2.17
N VAL A 197 6.97 -1.32 1.06
CA VAL A 197 5.60 -1.65 0.61
C VAL A 197 4.87 -2.48 1.67
N GLY A 198 5.54 -3.50 2.22
CA GLY A 198 5.01 -4.32 3.31
C GLY A 198 4.73 -3.49 4.58
N VAL A 199 5.67 -2.63 5.00
CA VAL A 199 5.50 -1.76 6.17
C VAL A 199 4.29 -0.84 6.02
N CYS A 200 4.16 -0.16 4.87
CA CYS A 200 3.04 0.76 4.64
C CYS A 200 1.71 0.00 4.56
N GLY A 201 1.69 -1.16 3.90
CA GLY A 201 0.50 -2.02 3.82
C GLY A 201 0.05 -2.52 5.19
N CYS A 202 0.98 -3.02 6.01
CA CYS A 202 0.69 -3.41 7.39
C CYS A 202 0.19 -2.22 8.22
N GLY A 203 0.81 -1.06 8.09
CA GLY A 203 0.40 0.17 8.80
C GLY A 203 -1.02 0.61 8.46
N ALA A 204 -1.42 0.51 7.19
CA ALA A 204 -2.77 0.86 6.76
C ALA A 204 -3.83 -0.12 7.31
N SER A 205 -3.53 -1.42 7.34
CA SER A 205 -4.50 -2.47 7.68
C SER A 205 -4.51 -2.90 9.15
N TRP A 206 -3.48 -2.56 9.94
CA TRP A 206 -3.26 -3.11 11.29
C TRP A 206 -4.46 -2.94 12.24
N TRP A 207 -5.05 -1.75 12.28
CA TRP A 207 -6.19 -1.51 13.18
C TRP A 207 -7.44 -2.26 12.74
N ASN A 208 -7.71 -2.36 11.43
CA ASN A 208 -8.87 -3.12 10.94
C ASN A 208 -8.71 -4.60 11.30
N PHE A 209 -7.49 -5.14 11.16
CA PHE A 209 -7.15 -6.49 11.58
C PHE A 209 -7.33 -6.68 13.09
N ARG A 210 -6.80 -5.77 13.91
CA ARG A 210 -6.93 -5.82 15.37
C ARG A 210 -8.39 -5.76 15.82
N ASP A 211 -9.17 -4.86 15.22
CA ASP A 211 -10.57 -4.65 15.59
C ASP A 211 -11.42 -5.87 15.16
N MET A 212 -11.14 -6.47 13.99
CA MET A 212 -11.73 -7.74 13.56
C MET A 212 -11.40 -8.88 14.55
N TRP A 213 -10.13 -9.01 14.96
CA TRP A 213 -9.74 -10.03 15.95
C TRP A 213 -10.46 -9.89 17.28
N LYS A 214 -10.70 -8.66 17.72
CA LYS A 214 -11.46 -8.39 18.95
C LYS A 214 -12.95 -8.68 18.81
N SER A 215 -13.50 -8.63 17.60
CA SER A 215 -14.91 -8.96 17.35
C SER A 215 -15.18 -10.45 17.24
N ILE A 216 -14.14 -11.28 17.13
CA ILE A 216 -14.30 -12.74 17.17
C ILE A 216 -14.53 -13.11 18.63
N ASP A 217 -15.80 -13.26 18.99
CA ASP A 217 -16.21 -13.88 20.24
C ASP A 217 -15.93 -15.38 20.13
N LEU A 218 -14.96 -15.88 20.89
CA LEU A 218 -14.60 -17.31 20.96
C LEU A 218 -15.32 -18.01 22.14
N SER A 219 -16.48 -17.48 22.55
CA SER A 219 -17.32 -18.10 23.59
C SER A 219 -18.17 -19.26 23.07
#